data_AF-A0A1G0Y1K9-F1
#
_entry.id   AF-A0A1G0Y1K9-F1
#
_cell.length_a   1.000
_cell.length_b   1.000
_cell.length_c   1.000
_cell.angle_alpha   90.00
_cell.angle_beta   90.00
_cell.angle_gamma   90.00
#
_symmetry.space_group_name_H-M   'P 1'
#
loop_
_entity.id
_entity.type
_entity.pdbx_description
1 polymer ?
#
loop_
_entity_poly.entity_id
_entity_poly.type
_entity_poly.pdbx_seq_one_letter_code
_entity_poly.pdbx_strand_id
1 'polypeptide(L)'
;MRYLLDTNIFIYHLNGDIVATDFIQENLKNSSLSFIAYIEVLSYKYTPGEELRIRKFLNAFSVIEIKQGNNRSLCQDTESPEDETAGLYNSRNSLVWRFFLGDKKHFRLQDRRA
;
A
#
# COMPACT_ATOMS: atom_id res chain seq x y z
N MET A 1 -14.96 6.74 -11.15
CA MET A 1 -14.06 5.91 -10.33
C MET A 1 -14.47 4.47 -10.47
N ARG A 2 -13.53 3.59 -10.83
CA ARG A 2 -13.77 2.16 -11.04
C ARG A 2 -12.91 1.28 -10.13
N TYR A 3 -11.71 1.74 -9.78
CA TYR A 3 -10.75 0.98 -8.98
C TYR A 3 -10.38 1.73 -7.72
N LEU A 4 -10.38 1.04 -6.59
CA LEU A 4 -9.77 1.49 -5.34
C LEU A 4 -8.47 0.70 -5.18
N LEU A 5 -7.33 1.39 -5.24
CA LEU A 5 -6.02 0.78 -5.21
C LEU A 5 -5.55 0.57 -3.78
N ASP A 6 -5.11 -0.65 -3.51
CA ASP A 6 -4.45 -1.05 -2.28
C ASP A 6 -2.97 -0.63 -2.30
N THR A 7 -2.37 -0.50 -1.12
CA THR A 7 -0.96 -0.18 -0.88
C THR A 7 -0.02 -1.10 -1.68
N ASN A 8 -0.37 -2.39 -1.83
CA ASN A 8 0.44 -3.35 -2.57
C ASN A 8 0.70 -2.98 -4.03
N ILE A 9 -0.31 -2.45 -4.74
CA ILE A 9 -0.15 -2.01 -6.14
C ILE A 9 0.90 -0.89 -6.22
N PHE A 10 0.87 0.04 -5.26
CA PHE A 10 1.85 1.13 -5.20
C PHE A 10 3.25 0.62 -4.87
N ILE A 11 3.38 -0.31 -3.92
CA ILE A 11 4.68 -0.92 -3.59
C ILE A 11 5.28 -1.63 -4.82
N TYR A 12 4.48 -2.40 -5.55
CA TYR A 12 4.95 -3.08 -6.76
C TYR A 12 5.39 -2.09 -7.84
N HIS A 13 4.59 -1.05 -8.09
CA HIS A 13 4.96 0.01 -9.01
C HIS A 13 6.29 0.70 -8.61
N LEU A 14 6.45 1.06 -7.34
CA LEU A 14 7.67 1.70 -6.83
C LEU A 14 8.90 0.79 -6.92
N ASN A 15 8.71 -0.53 -6.88
CA ASN A 15 9.76 -1.52 -7.09
C ASN A 15 10.05 -1.81 -8.58
N GLY A 16 9.34 -1.15 -9.51
CA GLY A 16 9.51 -1.31 -10.95
C GLY A 16 8.81 -2.52 -11.53
N ASP A 17 7.79 -3.07 -10.87
CA ASP A 17 6.95 -4.12 -11.44
C ASP A 17 6.17 -3.57 -12.65
N ILE A 18 6.36 -4.21 -13.80
CA ILE A 18 5.78 -3.74 -15.06
C ILE A 18 4.26 -3.90 -15.08
N VAL A 19 3.72 -4.98 -14.51
CA VAL A 19 2.28 -5.26 -14.53
C VAL A 19 1.54 -4.22 -13.68
N ALA A 20 2.07 -3.92 -12.49
CA ALA A 20 1.52 -2.87 -11.64
C ALA A 20 1.64 -1.50 -12.29
N THR A 21 2.78 -1.22 -12.95
CA THR A 21 3.03 0.05 -13.63
C THR A 21 2.07 0.27 -14.79
N ASP A 22 1.90 -0.72 -15.66
CA ASP A 22 1.01 -0.66 -16.81
C ASP A 22 -0.44 -0.50 -16.36
N PHE A 23 -0.87 -1.28 -15.34
CA PHE A 23 -2.21 -1.16 -14.78
C PHE A 23 -2.49 0.26 -14.26
N ILE A 24 -1.55 0.86 -13.52
CA ILE A 24 -1.69 2.21 -13.00
C ILE A 24 -1.75 3.23 -14.14
N GLN A 25 -0.88 3.13 -15.15
CA GLN A 25 -0.84 4.06 -16.27
C GLN A 25 -2.14 4.03 -17.08
N GLU A 26 -2.63 2.84 -17.40
CA GLU A 26 -3.86 2.65 -18.17
C GLU A 26 -5.11 3.12 -17.41
N ASN A 27 -5.12 2.99 -16.07
CA ASN A 27 -6.30 3.24 -15.24
C ASN A 27 -6.19 4.48 -14.35
N LEU A 28 -5.17 5.32 -14.51
CA LEU A 28 -4.85 6.43 -13.60
C LEU A 28 -6.08 7.30 -13.28
N LYS A 29 -6.79 7.76 -14.32
CA LYS A 29 -7.97 8.63 -14.18
C LYS A 29 -9.21 7.92 -13.58
N ASN A 30 -9.22 6.60 -13.62
CA ASN A 30 -10.30 5.75 -13.12
C ASN A 30 -10.01 5.15 -11.76
N SER A 31 -8.83 5.42 -11.20
CA SER A 31 -8.35 4.85 -9.94
C SER A 31 -8.43 5.87 -8.80
N SER A 32 -8.68 5.34 -7.62
CA SER A 32 -8.68 6.06 -6.35
C SER A 32 -7.79 5.33 -5.36
N LEU A 33 -7.43 6.01 -4.28
CA LEU A 33 -6.73 5.38 -3.16
C LEU A 33 -7.39 5.80 -1.85
N SER A 34 -7.34 4.96 -0.84
CA SER A 34 -7.85 5.32 0.49
C SER A 34 -6.85 6.24 1.20
N PHE A 35 -7.33 7.13 2.06
CA PHE A 35 -6.45 7.94 2.91
C PHE A 35 -5.49 7.07 3.74
N ILE A 36 -5.93 5.88 4.16
CA ILE A 36 -5.06 4.91 4.85
C ILE A 36 -3.91 4.48 3.93
N ALA A 37 -4.21 4.04 2.71
CA ALA A 37 -3.20 3.62 1.74
C ALA A 37 -2.22 4.77 1.42
N TYR A 38 -2.70 6.01 1.34
CA TYR A 38 -1.85 7.20 1.17
C TYR A 38 -0.79 7.29 2.29
N ILE A 39 -1.21 7.14 3.54
CA ILE A 39 -0.33 7.21 4.70
C ILE A 39 0.61 6.01 4.75
N GLU A 40 0.12 4.81 4.45
CA GLU A 40 0.95 3.59 4.41
C GLU A 40 2.07 3.72 3.39
N VAL A 41 1.76 4.15 2.16
CA VAL A 41 2.76 4.37 1.11
C VAL A 41 3.77 5.44 1.53
N LEU A 42 3.38 6.49 2.25
CA LEU A 42 4.31 7.51 2.73
C LEU A 42 5.06 7.14 4.01
N SER A 43 4.64 6.09 4.72
CA SER A 43 5.28 5.66 5.98
C SER A 43 6.60 4.92 5.77
N TYR A 44 6.90 4.52 4.54
CA TYR A 44 8.17 3.91 4.17
C TYR A 44 9.34 4.89 4.27
N LYS A 45 10.55 4.35 4.42
CA LYS A 45 11.77 5.16 4.52
C LYS A 45 12.19 5.62 3.13
N TYR A 46 12.00 6.91 2.87
CA TYR A 46 12.45 7.58 1.66
C TYR A 46 13.45 8.68 1.98
N THR A 47 14.31 8.98 1.01
CA THR A 47 15.01 10.27 1.02
C THR A 47 14.01 11.41 0.79
N PRO A 48 14.31 12.65 1.23
CA PRO A 48 13.40 13.79 1.01
C PRO A 48 13.01 14.00 -0.47
N GLY A 49 13.94 13.72 -1.39
CA GLY A 49 13.67 13.82 -2.83
C GLY A 49 12.75 12.72 -3.36
N GLU A 50 12.86 11.50 -2.84
CA GLU A 50 11.96 10.39 -3.19
C GLU A 50 10.56 10.61 -2.64
N GLU A 51 10.45 11.02 -1.37
CA GLU A 51 9.16 11.32 -0.74
C GLU A 51 8.40 12.39 -1.52
N LEU A 52 9.09 13.45 -1.96
CA LEU A 52 8.49 14.50 -2.78
C LEU A 52 7.94 13.95 -4.11
N ARG A 53 8.67 13.03 -4.76
CA ARG A 53 8.20 12.39 -6.01
C ARG A 53 6.98 11.51 -5.75
N ILE A 54 7.00 10.73 -4.68
CA ILE A 54 5.90 9.84 -4.29
C ILE A 54 4.65 10.66 -3.97
N ARG A 55 4.77 11.75 -3.20
CA ARG A 55 3.64 12.66 -2.93
C ARG A 55 3.04 13.22 -4.22
N LYS A 56 3.88 13.68 -5.16
CA LYS A 56 3.39 14.18 -6.47
C LYS A 56 2.65 13.09 -7.24
N PHE A 57 3.16 11.86 -7.22
CA PHE A 57 2.52 10.72 -7.86
C PHE A 57 1.18 10.36 -7.21
N LEU A 58 1.13 10.23 -5.88
CA LEU A 58 -0.10 9.90 -5.16
C LEU A 58 -1.17 11.01 -5.30
N ASN A 59 -0.76 12.27 -5.45
CA ASN A 59 -1.67 13.39 -5.69
C ASN A 59 -2.37 13.34 -7.07
N ALA A 60 -1.93 12.46 -7.98
CA ALA A 60 -2.63 12.23 -9.25
C ALA A 60 -3.93 11.41 -9.07
N PHE A 61 -4.09 10.74 -7.92
CA PHE A 61 -5.28 9.97 -7.59
C PHE A 61 -6.24 10.79 -6.75
N SER A 62 -7.53 10.48 -6.85
CA SER A 62 -8.49 11.00 -5.88
C SER A 62 -8.46 10.15 -4.62
N VAL A 63 -8.18 10.81 -3.50
CA VAL A 63 -8.07 10.20 -2.17
C VAL A 63 -9.44 10.11 -1.54
N ILE A 64 -9.83 8.90 -1.12
CA ILE A 64 -11.08 8.63 -0.43
C ILE A 64 -10.84 8.62 1.07
N GLU A 65 -11.48 9.54 1.78
CA GLU A 65 -11.52 9.56 3.23
C GLU A 65 -12.56 8.56 3.75
N ILE A 66 -12.19 7.81 4.78
CA ILE A 66 -13.14 6.96 5.50
C ILE A 66 -13.91 7.87 6.45
N LYS A 67 -15.16 8.14 6.10
CA LYS A 67 -16.11 8.71 7.06
C LYS A 67 -16.68 7.56 7.87
N GLN A 68 -16.79 7.74 9.19
CA GLN A 68 -17.57 6.82 10.02
C GLN A 68 -19.01 6.80 9.50
N GLY A 69 -19.34 5.77 8.72
CA GLY A 69 -20.72 5.42 8.44
C GLY A 69 -21.25 4.66 9.65
N ASN A 70 -22.46 4.96 10.09
CA ASN A 70 -23.20 4.22 11.12
C ASN A 70 -23.60 2.81 10.64
N ASN A 71 -22.70 2.07 10.01
CA ASN A 71 -22.94 0.72 9.56
C ASN A 71 -22.56 -0.23 10.69
N ARG A 72 -23.51 -0.38 11.62
CA ARG A 72 -23.68 -1.65 12.33
C ARG A 72 -24.03 -2.69 11.28
N SER A 73 -23.02 -3.26 10.63
CA SER A 73 -23.16 -4.59 10.08
C SER A 73 -23.35 -5.51 11.28
N LEU A 74 -24.61 -5.81 11.59
CA LEU A 74 -25.01 -6.93 12.43
C LEU A 74 -24.50 -8.20 11.73
N CYS A 75 -23.25 -8.55 11.97
CA CYS A 75 -22.86 -9.95 11.90
C CYS A 75 -23.51 -10.59 13.13
N GLN A 76 -24.66 -11.24 12.93
CA GLN A 76 -25.20 -12.15 13.93
C GLN A 76 -24.32 -13.40 13.95
N ASP A 77 -24.03 -13.82 15.17
CA ASP A 77 -23.04 -14.81 15.53
C ASP A 77 -23.32 -16.19 14.92
N THR A 78 -22.27 -16.90 14.58
CA THR A 78 -22.21 -18.33 14.93
C THR A 78 -20.90 -18.55 15.66
N GLU A 79 -21.03 -18.80 16.96
CA GLU A 79 -19.95 -19.24 17.84
C GLU A 79 -19.34 -20.54 17.29
N SER A 80 -18.01 -20.57 17.17
CA SER A 80 -17.23 -21.81 17.21
C SER A 80 -16.03 -21.57 18.13
N PRO A 81 -15.81 -22.42 19.15
CA PRO A 81 -14.88 -22.12 20.24
C PRO A 81 -13.55 -22.81 20.00
N GLU A 82 -12.56 -22.13 19.41
CA GLU A 82 -11.17 -22.63 19.46
C GLU A 82 -10.16 -21.48 19.64
N ASP A 83 -9.64 -21.45 20.86
CA ASP A 83 -8.24 -21.22 21.25
C ASP A 83 -7.62 -19.81 21.19
N GLU A 84 -7.53 -19.27 22.42
CA GLU A 84 -6.38 -18.55 22.99
C GLU A 84 -5.17 -18.31 22.07
N THR A 85 -5.08 -17.11 21.49
CA THR A 85 -3.78 -16.43 21.29
C THR A 85 -3.95 -14.90 21.26
N ALA A 86 -4.63 -14.36 22.27
CA ALA A 86 -4.60 -12.93 22.57
C ALA A 86 -3.29 -12.59 23.29
N GLY A 87 -2.19 -12.49 22.54
CA GLY A 87 -0.92 -12.11 23.13
C GLY A 87 0.26 -12.27 22.19
N LEU A 88 0.31 -11.53 21.07
CA LEU A 88 1.54 -11.22 20.32
C LEU A 88 1.29 -10.29 19.12
N TYR A 89 0.40 -9.29 19.26
CA TYR A 89 0.25 -8.23 18.23
C TYR A 89 1.29 -7.11 18.38
N ASN A 90 2.49 -7.47 18.84
CA ASN A 90 3.62 -6.56 18.94
C ASN A 90 4.92 -7.39 18.90
N SER A 91 5.38 -7.74 17.67
CA SER A 91 6.74 -8.23 17.32
C SER A 91 6.84 -8.87 15.92
N ARG A 92 5.71 -9.16 15.23
CA ARG A 92 5.74 -9.96 13.98
C ARG A 92 5.78 -9.21 12.65
N ASN A 93 5.75 -7.87 12.64
CA ASN A 93 5.97 -7.10 11.41
C ASN A 93 7.45 -7.04 10.97
N SER A 94 8.35 -7.82 11.58
CA SER A 94 9.74 -7.99 11.13
C SER A 94 9.94 -9.24 10.23
N LEU A 95 9.08 -10.26 10.37
CA LEU A 95 9.27 -11.56 9.70
C LEU A 95 8.60 -11.65 8.32
N VAL A 96 7.48 -10.96 8.09
CA VAL A 96 6.81 -10.92 6.78
C VAL A 96 7.73 -10.33 5.71
N TRP A 97 8.52 -9.31 6.09
CA TRP A 97 9.48 -8.67 5.19
C TRP A 97 10.74 -9.49 4.92
N ARG A 98 11.18 -10.31 5.88
CA ARG A 98 12.34 -11.21 5.70
C ARG A 98 12.08 -12.36 4.71
N PHE A 99 10.81 -12.75 4.54
CA PHE A 99 10.43 -13.79 3.58
C PHE A 99 10.26 -13.28 2.14
N PHE A 100 9.90 -12.00 1.96
CA PHE A 100 9.63 -11.43 0.63
C PHE A 100 10.79 -10.59 0.06
N LEU A 101 11.63 -9.99 0.90
CA LEU A 101 12.82 -9.24 0.48
C LEU A 101 14.08 -10.04 0.79
N GLY A 102 14.28 -11.13 0.04
CA GLY A 102 15.61 -11.73 -0.06
C GLY A 102 16.61 -10.64 -0.47
N ASP A 103 17.64 -10.46 0.36
CA ASP A 103 18.78 -9.55 0.22
C ASP A 103 18.90 -8.87 -1.16
N LYS A 104 18.41 -7.64 -1.28
CA LYS A 104 18.83 -6.74 -2.36
C LYS A 104 19.39 -5.45 -1.80
N LYS A 105 20.69 -5.52 -1.54
CA LYS A 105 21.59 -4.37 -1.46
C LYS A 105 21.41 -3.50 -2.73
N HIS A 106 21.35 -2.19 -2.52
CA HIS A 106 21.54 -1.12 -3.50
C HIS A 106 20.45 -0.96 -4.57
N PHE A 107 19.45 -0.12 -4.27
CA PHE A 107 18.64 0.54 -5.29
C PHE A 107 19.45 1.75 -5.83
N ARG A 108 20.14 1.57 -6.97
CA ARG A 108 20.64 2.68 -7.79
C ARG A 108 19.60 2.93 -8.89
N LEU A 109 18.89 4.05 -8.80
CA LEU A 109 18.24 4.65 -9.95
C LEU A 109 19.34 5.06 -10.95
N GLN A 110 19.57 4.25 -11.97
CA GLN A 110 20.39 4.68 -13.11
C GLN A 110 19.53 5.59 -13.99
N ASP A 111 19.94 6.86 -14.01
CA ASP A 111 19.48 7.91 -14.90
C ASP A 111 19.72 7.46 -16.35
N ARG A 112 18.64 7.16 -17.09
CA ARG A 112 18.71 7.03 -18.56
C ARG A 112 18.40 8.40 -19.15
N ARG A 113 19.45 9.18 -19.43
CA ARG A 113 19.40 10.18 -20.49
C ARG A 113 19.99 9.59 -21.76
N ALA A 114 19.23 9.78 -22.84
CA ALA A 114 19.62 9.55 -24.22
C ALA A 114 20.80 10.44 -24.64
#